data_AF-A0A2M6GIN1-F1
#
_entry.id   AF-A0A2M6GIN1-F1
#
_cell.length_a   1.000
_cell.length_b   1.000
_cell.length_c   1.000
_cell.angle_alpha   90.00
_cell.angle_beta   90.00
_cell.angle_gamma   90.00
#
_symmetry.space_group_name_H-M   'P 1'
#
loop_
_entity.id
_entity.type
_entity.pdbx_description
1 polymer ?
#
loop_
_entity_poly.entity_id
_entity_poly.type
_entity_poly.pdbx_seq_one_letter_code
_entity_poly.pdbx_strand_id
1 'polypeptide(L)'
;MQYNYYHILGVSTTATTQEIKLAYKKLAIQYHPDKHGGNSYFEEKFKAVSEAYQVLSHPQKRATYDLKLYYLLQQKLKQQAAHQQPRYQPPVRRPASVTERHYRTIPQTRFLKKDWYVVLIIFGSIILLSLLVSAVMNHVAAKNKYSSALEALQKKEWTVAHSFLSEAIYFQPKFAEAYMKRAYIEMEVYGDYQAALLDLDATITNAAVQTPQMYYLRGKCYEELKNSRVAELDLSYAIQRDKNFSLAYYDRGMIRAASLNKFPEAIQDLTHFLNDKQPDKVLRNRALFYRGFCLYLTQQNAAAISDYRQVLKQEPQNARVYYLIGKAQLETDSTAAACTSFNKAFSLGYGAAFGDIQEYCAK
;
A
#
# COMPACT_ATOMS: atom_id res chain seq x y z
N MET A 1 -25.35 45.89 11.66
CA MET A 1 -24.83 47.19 12.14
C MET A 1 -24.15 46.93 13.48
N GLN A 2 -22.82 47.09 13.56
CA GLN A 2 -22.11 46.91 14.83
C GLN A 2 -22.28 48.20 15.64
N TYR A 3 -22.99 48.13 16.77
CA TYR A 3 -23.25 49.30 17.62
C TYR A 3 -21.97 49.71 18.36
N ASN A 4 -21.65 51.02 18.39
CA ASN A 4 -20.53 51.52 19.18
C ASN A 4 -20.89 51.54 20.69
N TYR A 5 -19.90 51.65 21.57
CA TYR A 5 -20.11 51.59 23.02
C TYR A 5 -21.02 52.72 23.55
N TYR A 6 -21.00 53.90 22.92
CA TYR A 6 -21.90 55.00 23.24
C TYR A 6 -23.37 54.66 22.92
N HIS A 7 -23.63 54.03 21.77
CA HIS A 7 -24.95 53.53 21.40
C HIS A 7 -25.41 52.37 22.29
N ILE A 8 -24.50 51.50 22.72
CA ILE A 8 -24.82 50.40 23.65
C ILE A 8 -25.28 50.94 25.01
N LEU A 9 -24.63 51.99 25.52
CA LEU A 9 -25.05 52.67 26.76
C LEU A 9 -26.19 53.68 26.55
N GLY A 10 -26.54 54.01 25.30
CA GLY A 10 -27.56 55.00 24.96
C GLY A 10 -27.19 56.42 25.35
N VAL A 11 -25.89 56.76 25.35
CA VAL A 11 -25.37 58.07 25.75
C VAL A 11 -24.68 58.78 24.59
N SER A 12 -24.62 60.11 24.66
CA SER A 12 -23.89 60.93 23.68
C SER A 12 -22.38 60.66 23.73
N THR A 13 -21.67 60.86 22.62
CA THR A 13 -20.21 60.86 22.58
C THR A 13 -19.58 61.96 23.43
N THR A 14 -20.36 63.01 23.74
CA THR A 14 -19.99 64.11 24.64
C THR A 14 -20.38 63.88 26.10
N ALA A 15 -20.98 62.73 26.43
CA ALA A 15 -21.49 62.46 27.78
C ALA A 15 -20.40 62.53 28.85
N THR A 16 -20.74 63.02 30.04
CA THR A 16 -19.82 63.07 31.18
C THR A 16 -19.63 61.67 31.79
N THR A 17 -18.56 61.48 32.57
CA THR A 17 -18.31 60.20 33.26
C THR A 17 -19.44 59.84 34.24
N GLN A 18 -20.09 60.86 34.82
CA GLN A 18 -21.24 60.68 35.70
C GLN A 18 -22.46 60.14 34.94
N GLU A 19 -22.75 60.71 33.77
CA GLU A 19 -23.85 60.25 32.90
C GLU A 19 -23.62 58.83 32.40
N ILE A 20 -22.39 58.49 32.00
CA ILE A 20 -22.00 57.13 31.59
C ILE A 20 -22.23 56.13 32.73
N LYS A 21 -21.88 56.50 33.96
CA LYS A 21 -22.09 55.65 35.15
C LYS A 21 -23.57 55.48 35.49
N LEU A 22 -24.37 56.53 35.36
CA LEU A 22 -25.82 56.46 35.58
C LEU A 22 -26.50 55.58 34.52
N ALA A 23 -26.14 55.75 33.25
CA ALA A 23 -26.65 54.93 32.16
C ALA A 23 -26.29 53.44 32.34
N TYR A 24 -25.04 53.15 32.71
CA TYR A 24 -24.62 51.79 33.05
C TYR A 24 -25.44 51.21 34.20
N LYS A 25 -25.61 51.95 35.30
CA LYS A 25 -26.38 51.46 36.46
C LYS A 25 -27.83 51.12 36.08
N LYS A 26 -28.48 51.96 35.27
CA LYS A 26 -29.84 51.73 34.78
C LYS A 26 -29.93 50.46 33.93
N LEU A 27 -29.02 50.31 32.96
CA LEU A 27 -29.00 49.17 32.03
C LEU A 27 -28.54 47.87 32.70
N ALA A 28 -27.61 47.93 33.66
CA ALA A 28 -27.14 46.78 34.42
C ALA A 28 -28.25 46.18 35.29
N ILE A 29 -29.10 47.02 35.89
CA ILE A 29 -30.28 46.56 36.63
C ILE A 29 -31.33 45.98 35.69
N GLN A 30 -31.49 46.58 34.50
CA GLN A 30 -32.46 46.14 33.51
C GLN A 30 -32.10 44.77 32.91
N TYR A 31 -30.81 44.51 32.68
CA TYR A 31 -30.33 43.30 32.02
C TYR A 31 -29.65 42.30 32.96
N HIS A 32 -29.82 42.45 34.28
CA HIS A 32 -29.18 41.56 35.26
C HIS A 32 -29.61 40.09 35.05
N PRO A 33 -28.68 39.12 34.97
CA PRO A 33 -29.01 37.73 34.66
C PRO A 33 -29.97 37.09 35.67
N ASP A 34 -29.82 37.42 36.96
CA ASP A 34 -30.70 36.89 38.03
C ASP A 34 -32.16 37.31 37.88
N LYS A 35 -32.46 38.47 37.27
CA LYS A 35 -33.84 38.93 37.07
C LYS A 35 -34.55 38.24 35.91
N HIS A 36 -33.78 37.62 35.01
CA HIS A 36 -34.27 37.03 33.77
C HIS A 36 -33.97 35.53 33.67
N GLY A 37 -33.72 34.87 34.81
CA GLY A 37 -33.60 33.41 34.90
C GLY A 37 -32.48 32.81 34.03
N GLY A 38 -31.40 33.56 33.79
CA GLY A 38 -30.26 33.07 32.99
C GLY A 38 -30.49 33.01 31.48
N ASN A 39 -31.44 33.78 30.93
CA ASN A 39 -31.62 33.86 29.47
C ASN A 39 -30.40 34.46 28.76
N SER A 40 -29.84 33.70 27.81
CA SER A 40 -28.65 34.06 27.01
C SER A 40 -28.73 35.44 26.33
N TYR A 41 -29.92 35.87 25.91
CA TYR A 41 -30.09 37.18 25.26
C TYR A 41 -29.78 38.35 26.21
N PHE A 42 -30.31 38.29 27.44
CA PHE A 42 -30.07 39.34 28.44
C PHE A 42 -28.65 39.28 28.97
N GLU A 43 -28.07 38.08 29.05
CA GLU A 43 -26.67 37.88 29.41
C GLU A 43 -25.72 38.54 28.40
N GLU A 44 -25.94 38.34 27.09
CA GLU A 44 -25.15 38.99 26.04
C GLU A 44 -25.27 40.51 26.08
N LYS A 45 -26.49 41.04 26.29
CA LYS A 45 -26.71 42.48 26.44
C LYS A 45 -26.02 43.03 27.69
N PHE A 46 -26.07 42.30 28.81
CA PHE A 46 -25.39 42.68 30.04
C PHE A 46 -23.87 42.71 29.87
N LYS A 47 -23.30 41.69 29.20
CA LYS A 47 -21.88 41.63 28.83
C LYS A 47 -21.47 42.83 27.98
N ALA A 48 -22.23 43.14 26.93
CA ALA A 48 -21.96 44.29 26.06
C ALA A 48 -22.05 45.65 26.79
N VAL A 49 -23.03 45.82 27.68
CA VAL A 49 -23.18 47.03 28.52
C VAL A 49 -22.02 47.16 29.51
N SER A 50 -21.59 46.05 30.11
CA SER A 50 -20.44 46.01 31.02
C SER A 50 -19.14 46.37 30.31
N GLU A 51 -18.89 45.78 29.15
CA GLU A 51 -17.72 46.08 28.32
C GLU A 51 -17.69 47.56 27.89
N ALA A 52 -18.81 48.09 27.42
CA ALA A 52 -18.95 49.49 27.06
C ALA A 52 -18.63 50.43 28.23
N TYR A 53 -19.11 50.12 29.44
CA TYR A 53 -18.81 50.90 30.64
C TYR A 53 -17.34 50.80 31.05
N GLN A 54 -16.73 49.61 30.98
CA GLN A 54 -15.31 49.43 31.32
C GLN A 54 -14.38 50.25 30.42
N VAL A 55 -14.75 50.46 29.15
CA VAL A 55 -13.97 51.26 28.22
C VAL A 55 -14.26 52.75 28.37
N LEU A 56 -15.54 53.13 28.49
CA LEU A 56 -15.95 54.54 28.50
C LEU A 56 -15.82 55.23 29.86
N SER A 57 -15.78 54.48 30.97
CA SER A 57 -15.65 55.06 32.32
C SER A 57 -14.24 55.58 32.63
N HIS A 58 -13.20 55.01 32.01
CA HIS A 58 -11.81 55.41 32.22
C HIS A 58 -11.36 56.43 31.16
N PRO A 59 -10.87 57.62 31.54
CA PRO A 59 -10.50 58.67 30.58
C PRO A 59 -9.52 58.23 29.50
N GLN A 60 -8.49 57.45 29.87
CA GLN A 60 -7.48 56.95 28.93
C GLN A 60 -8.06 55.94 27.94
N LYS A 61 -8.88 54.98 28.41
CA LYS A 61 -9.51 53.96 27.57
C LYS A 61 -10.58 54.56 26.65
N ARG A 62 -11.29 55.58 27.13
CA ARG A 62 -12.23 56.35 26.32
C ARG A 62 -11.52 57.09 25.20
N ALA A 63 -10.43 57.79 25.50
CA ALA A 63 -9.64 58.50 24.48
C ALA A 63 -9.09 57.56 23.40
N THR A 64 -8.57 56.38 23.77
CA THR A 64 -8.09 55.41 22.77
C THR A 64 -9.23 54.84 21.93
N TYR A 65 -10.39 54.60 22.53
CA TYR A 65 -11.59 54.17 21.81
C TYR A 65 -12.10 55.24 20.83
N ASP A 66 -12.12 56.50 21.26
CA ASP A 66 -12.55 57.64 20.43
C ASP A 66 -11.60 57.85 19.24
N LEU A 67 -10.28 57.73 19.46
CA LEU A 67 -9.28 57.78 18.40
C LEU A 67 -9.50 56.65 17.38
N LYS A 68 -9.75 55.42 17.86
CA LYS A 68 -10.05 54.29 16.99
C LYS A 68 -11.32 54.53 16.16
N LEU A 69 -12.37 55.09 16.78
CA LEU A 69 -13.61 55.41 16.09
C LEU A 69 -13.40 56.49 15.02
N TYR A 70 -12.62 57.53 15.33
CA TYR A 70 -12.24 58.57 14.38
C TYR A 70 -11.47 58.02 13.18
N TYR A 71 -10.49 57.14 13.42
CA TYR A 71 -9.72 56.51 12.34
C TYR A 71 -10.60 55.66 11.41
N LEU A 72 -11.51 54.86 11.97
CA LEU A 72 -12.46 54.06 11.19
C LEU A 72 -13.41 54.94 10.35
N LEU A 73 -13.85 56.07 10.89
CA LEU A 73 -14.65 57.05 10.16
C LEU A 73 -13.88 57.62 8.97
N GLN A 74 -12.61 58.02 9.16
CA GLN A 74 -11.77 58.53 8.07
C GLN A 74 -11.57 57.50 6.96
N GLN A 75 -11.35 56.23 7.30
CA GLN A 75 -11.24 55.18 6.29
C GLN A 75 -12.53 55.04 5.47
N LYS A 76 -13.68 55.05 6.14
CA LYS A 76 -14.98 54.96 5.46
C LYS A 76 -15.23 56.15 4.54
N LEU A 77 -14.87 57.36 4.97
CA LEU A 77 -14.95 58.56 4.15
C LEU A 77 -13.99 58.52 2.95
N LYS A 78 -12.76 58.01 3.13
CA LYS A 78 -11.82 57.80 2.01
C LYS A 78 -12.35 56.78 1.00
N GLN A 79 -12.95 55.68 1.45
CA GLN A 79 -13.56 54.70 0.57
C GLN A 79 -14.73 55.30 -0.23
N GLN A 80 -15.58 56.13 0.41
CA GLN A 80 -16.67 56.83 -0.27
C GLN A 80 -16.15 57.88 -1.26
N ALA A 81 -15.10 58.64 -0.90
CA ALA A 81 -14.47 59.60 -1.79
C ALA A 81 -13.76 58.94 -2.99
N ALA A 82 -13.18 57.74 -2.81
CA ALA A 82 -12.61 56.97 -3.91
C ALA A 82 -13.65 56.54 -4.94
N HIS A 83 -14.92 56.36 -4.54
CA HIS A 83 -16.04 56.09 -5.45
C HIS A 83 -16.63 57.37 -6.09
N GLN A 84 -16.16 58.56 -5.67
CA GLN A 84 -16.64 59.87 -6.13
C GLN A 84 -15.57 60.69 -6.86
N GLN A 85 -14.48 60.07 -7.35
CA GLN A 85 -13.60 60.78 -8.28
C GLN A 85 -14.39 61.10 -9.56
N PRO A 86 -14.52 62.38 -9.97
CA PRO A 86 -15.03 62.69 -11.30
C PRO A 86 -14.05 62.07 -12.29
N ARG A 87 -14.50 61.02 -12.99
CA ARG A 87 -13.79 60.58 -14.20
C ARG A 87 -13.67 61.81 -15.08
N TYR A 88 -12.43 62.19 -15.43
CA TYR A 88 -12.19 63.13 -16.51
C TYR A 88 -12.95 62.61 -17.74
N GLN A 89 -14.09 63.21 -18.04
CA GLN A 89 -14.76 63.01 -19.32
C GLN A 89 -14.01 63.91 -20.29
N PRO A 90 -13.23 63.35 -21.24
CA PRO A 90 -12.68 64.19 -22.30
C PRO A 90 -13.82 64.96 -22.95
N PRO A 91 -13.57 66.16 -23.53
CA PRO A 91 -14.60 66.92 -24.21
C PRO A 91 -15.35 65.98 -25.15
N VAL A 92 -16.65 65.82 -24.91
CA VAL A 92 -17.49 64.95 -25.72
C VAL A 92 -17.49 65.59 -27.10
N ARG A 93 -16.69 65.06 -28.02
CA ARG A 93 -16.83 65.38 -29.44
C ARG A 93 -18.31 65.18 -29.75
N ARG A 94 -18.95 66.19 -30.35
CA ARG A 94 -20.31 66.03 -30.89
C ARG A 94 -20.32 64.72 -31.67
N PRO A 95 -21.32 63.84 -31.51
CA PRO A 95 -21.35 62.57 -32.23
C PRO A 95 -21.15 62.90 -33.70
N ALA A 96 -20.13 62.27 -34.30
CA ALA A 96 -19.76 62.50 -35.68
C ALA A 96 -21.04 62.58 -36.54
N SER A 97 -21.17 63.67 -37.29
CA SER A 97 -22.25 63.85 -38.25
C SER A 97 -22.27 62.65 -39.21
N VAL A 98 -23.41 62.38 -39.88
CA VAL A 98 -23.51 61.23 -40.81
C VAL A 98 -22.36 61.22 -41.84
N THR A 99 -21.87 62.41 -42.22
CA THR A 99 -20.74 62.63 -43.11
C THR A 99 -19.36 62.32 -42.51
N GLU A 100 -19.20 62.41 -41.19
CA GLU A 100 -17.93 62.14 -40.47
C GLU A 100 -17.83 60.68 -40.00
N ARG A 101 -18.94 59.93 -39.98
CA ARG A 101 -18.92 58.49 -39.67
C ARG A 101 -18.47 57.71 -40.90
N HIS A 102 -17.17 57.57 -41.06
CA HIS A 102 -16.62 56.57 -41.96
C HIS A 102 -16.72 55.20 -41.30
N TYR A 103 -17.86 54.53 -41.48
CA TYR A 103 -17.98 53.11 -41.18
C TYR A 103 -17.03 52.37 -42.10
N ARG A 104 -15.83 52.04 -41.60
CA ARG A 104 -15.02 51.02 -42.24
C ARG A 104 -15.77 49.72 -42.03
N THR A 105 -16.34 49.18 -43.11
CA THR A 105 -16.82 47.80 -43.09
C THR A 105 -15.64 46.93 -42.69
N ILE A 106 -15.66 46.40 -41.47
CA ILE A 106 -14.71 45.35 -41.10
C ILE A 106 -15.03 44.21 -42.07
N PRO A 107 -14.10 43.82 -42.95
CA PRO A 107 -14.38 42.74 -43.88
C PRO A 107 -14.74 41.50 -43.05
N GLN A 108 -15.94 40.97 -43.25
CA GLN A 108 -16.32 39.72 -42.60
C GLN A 108 -15.43 38.62 -43.19
N THR A 109 -14.39 38.25 -42.46
CA THR A 109 -13.56 37.11 -42.82
C THR A 109 -14.40 35.86 -42.60
N ARG A 110 -14.66 35.13 -43.69
CA ARG A 110 -15.28 33.81 -43.59
C ARG A 110 -14.23 32.87 -43.02
N PHE A 111 -14.62 32.09 -42.03
CA PHE A 111 -13.75 31.09 -41.44
C PHE A 111 -13.30 30.10 -42.54
N LEU A 112 -12.02 30.14 -42.89
CA LEU A 112 -11.50 29.35 -43.99
C LEU A 112 -11.27 27.91 -43.54
N LYS A 113 -11.13 26.98 -44.49
CA LYS A 113 -10.72 25.60 -44.20
C LYS A 113 -9.40 25.54 -43.40
N LYS A 114 -8.51 26.52 -43.60
CA LYS A 114 -7.25 26.67 -42.85
C LYS A 114 -7.47 26.97 -41.37
N ASP A 115 -8.46 27.80 -41.04
CA ASP A 115 -8.79 28.14 -39.66
C ASP A 115 -9.41 26.94 -38.92
N TRP A 116 -10.18 26.10 -39.63
CA TRP A 116 -10.68 24.81 -39.11
C TRP A 116 -9.54 23.88 -38.74
N TYR A 117 -8.47 23.80 -39.53
CA TYR A 117 -7.29 23.01 -39.16
C TYR A 117 -6.62 23.52 -37.89
N VAL A 118 -6.47 24.84 -37.71
CA VAL A 118 -5.88 25.42 -36.49
C VAL A 118 -6.73 25.10 -35.26
N VAL A 119 -8.05 25.26 -35.37
CA VAL A 119 -8.98 24.93 -34.28
C VAL A 119 -8.92 23.43 -33.95
N LEU A 120 -8.93 22.55 -34.95
CA LEU A 120 -8.79 21.10 -34.75
C LEU A 120 -7.45 20.73 -34.09
N ILE A 121 -6.35 21.41 -34.43
CA ILE A 121 -5.05 21.21 -33.80
C ILE A 121 -5.07 21.63 -32.33
N ILE A 122 -5.68 22.78 -32.01
CA ILE A 122 -5.81 23.27 -30.62
C ILE A 122 -6.68 22.32 -29.79
N PHE A 123 -7.83 21.90 -30.30
CA PHE A 123 -8.67 20.93 -29.60
C PHE A 123 -7.97 19.58 -29.45
N GLY A 124 -7.30 19.11 -30.50
CA GLY A 124 -6.49 17.89 -30.47
C GLY A 124 -5.36 17.97 -29.43
N SER A 125 -4.70 19.11 -29.29
CA SER A 125 -3.63 19.29 -28.30
C SER A 125 -4.15 19.32 -26.87
N ILE A 126 -5.31 19.93 -26.62
CA ILE A 126 -5.96 19.92 -25.30
C ILE A 126 -6.37 18.49 -24.90
N ILE A 127 -6.95 17.73 -25.84
CA ILE A 127 -7.32 16.33 -25.59
C ILE A 127 -6.06 15.49 -25.31
N LEU A 128 -5.02 15.65 -26.12
CA LEU A 128 -3.75 14.95 -25.93
C LEU A 128 -3.13 15.28 -24.56
N LEU A 129 -3.12 16.56 -24.17
CA LEU A 129 -2.63 17.01 -22.86
C LEU A 129 -3.44 16.39 -21.72
N SER A 130 -4.78 16.37 -21.84
CA SER A 130 -5.65 15.75 -20.84
C SER A 130 -5.40 14.25 -20.68
N LEU A 131 -5.20 13.53 -21.78
CA LEU A 131 -4.87 12.10 -21.76
C LEU A 131 -3.49 11.86 -21.13
N LEU A 132 -2.50 12.70 -21.45
CA LEU A 132 -1.17 12.62 -20.87
C LEU A 132 -1.21 12.85 -19.36
N VAL A 133 -1.88 13.92 -18.90
CA VAL A 133 -2.06 14.21 -17.47
C VAL A 133 -2.74 13.05 -16.77
N SER A 134 -3.81 12.49 -17.34
CA SER A 134 -4.48 11.33 -16.76
C SER A 134 -3.57 10.11 -16.67
N ALA A 135 -2.77 9.82 -17.70
CA ALA A 135 -1.84 8.69 -17.71
C ALA A 135 -0.75 8.86 -16.63
N VAL A 136 -0.21 10.07 -16.48
CA VAL A 136 0.78 10.38 -15.45
C VAL A 136 0.17 10.27 -14.06
N MET A 137 -1.03 10.82 -13.85
CA MET A 137 -1.71 10.74 -12.55
C MET A 137 -2.00 9.30 -12.15
N ASN A 138 -2.47 8.46 -13.08
CA ASN A 138 -2.71 7.04 -12.82
C ASN A 138 -1.40 6.31 -12.47
N HIS A 139 -0.31 6.56 -13.20
CA HIS A 139 0.99 5.97 -12.91
C HIS A 139 1.53 6.36 -11.53
N VAL A 140 1.41 7.65 -11.17
CA VAL A 140 1.82 8.16 -9.85
C VAL A 140 0.95 7.56 -8.75
N ALA A 141 -0.38 7.50 -8.94
CA ALA A 141 -1.30 6.89 -7.99
C ALA A 141 -0.98 5.41 -7.77
N ALA A 142 -0.76 4.65 -8.85
CA ALA A 142 -0.38 3.24 -8.78
C ALA A 142 0.89 3.02 -7.96
N LYS A 143 1.95 3.80 -8.24
CA LYS A 143 3.21 3.71 -7.50
C LYS A 143 3.07 4.06 -6.02
N ASN A 144 2.30 5.10 -5.70
CA ASN A 144 2.06 5.48 -4.31
C ASN A 144 1.29 4.40 -3.53
N LYS A 145 0.24 3.83 -4.15
CA LYS A 145 -0.50 2.71 -3.55
C LYS A 145 0.37 1.47 -3.37
N TYR A 146 1.24 1.17 -4.34
CA TYR A 146 2.22 0.10 -4.21
C TYR A 146 3.22 0.35 -3.08
N SER A 147 3.72 1.57 -2.88
CA SER A 147 4.57 1.87 -1.71
C SER A 147 3.83 1.69 -0.39
N SER A 148 2.58 2.15 -0.27
CA SER A 148 1.76 1.92 0.92
C SER A 148 1.50 0.43 1.17
N ALA A 149 1.33 -0.37 0.11
CA ALA A 149 1.24 -1.82 0.23
C ALA A 149 2.53 -2.43 0.79
N LEU A 150 3.70 -2.00 0.33
CA LEU A 150 4.99 -2.48 0.85
C LEU A 150 5.17 -2.14 2.33
N GLU A 151 4.74 -0.96 2.78
CA GLU A 151 4.74 -0.59 4.19
C GLU A 151 3.80 -1.47 5.02
N ALA A 152 2.59 -1.73 4.53
CA ALA A 152 1.63 -2.62 5.17
C ALA A 152 2.17 -4.07 5.25
N LEU A 153 2.86 -4.55 4.22
CA LEU A 153 3.55 -5.86 4.23
C LEU A 153 4.62 -5.94 5.32
N GLN A 154 5.41 -4.88 5.53
CA GLN A 154 6.41 -4.84 6.61
C GLN A 154 5.76 -4.91 8.00
N LYS A 155 4.59 -4.29 8.15
CA LYS A 155 3.78 -4.35 9.38
C LYS A 155 2.98 -5.65 9.52
N LYS A 156 3.02 -6.53 8.52
CA LYS A 156 2.22 -7.77 8.43
C LYS A 156 0.71 -7.51 8.43
N GLU A 157 0.29 -6.34 7.94
CA GLU A 157 -1.11 -5.97 7.75
C GLU A 157 -1.60 -6.49 6.38
N TRP A 158 -1.85 -7.80 6.29
CA TRP A 158 -2.07 -8.49 5.00
C TRP A 158 -3.30 -8.00 4.23
N THR A 159 -4.41 -7.76 4.92
CA THR A 159 -5.67 -7.29 4.31
C THR A 159 -5.53 -5.88 3.73
N VAL A 160 -4.87 -4.99 4.47
CA VAL A 160 -4.59 -3.62 4.05
C VAL A 160 -3.61 -3.62 2.87
N ALA A 161 -2.54 -4.42 2.94
CA ALA A 161 -1.59 -4.58 1.85
C ALA A 161 -2.28 -5.08 0.57
N HIS A 162 -3.13 -6.10 0.69
CA HIS A 162 -3.90 -6.66 -0.43
C HIS A 162 -4.81 -5.62 -1.08
N SER A 163 -5.53 -4.82 -0.29
CA SER A 163 -6.36 -3.72 -0.78
C SER A 163 -5.54 -2.70 -1.57
N PHE A 164 -4.41 -2.24 -1.01
CA PHE A 164 -3.54 -1.29 -1.71
C PHE A 164 -2.92 -1.85 -3.00
N LEU A 165 -2.59 -3.15 -3.04
CA LEU A 165 -2.12 -3.79 -4.26
C LEU A 165 -3.21 -3.84 -5.33
N SER A 166 -4.45 -4.15 -4.92
CA SER A 166 -5.60 -4.15 -5.83
C SER A 166 -5.90 -2.74 -6.37
N GLU A 167 -5.77 -1.71 -5.54
CA GLU A 167 -5.85 -0.31 -6.00
C GLU A 167 -4.70 0.07 -6.95
N ALA A 168 -3.48 -0.38 -6.67
CA ALA A 168 -2.34 -0.13 -7.55
C ALA A 168 -2.54 -0.75 -8.94
N ILE A 169 -3.07 -1.98 -8.98
CA ILE A 169 -3.43 -2.69 -10.21
C ILE A 169 -4.57 -1.98 -10.94
N TYR A 170 -5.56 -1.46 -10.23
CA TYR A 170 -6.66 -0.69 -10.83
C TYR A 170 -6.14 0.54 -11.61
N PHE A 171 -5.22 1.31 -11.01
CA PHE A 171 -4.64 2.48 -11.68
C PHE A 171 -3.66 2.10 -12.80
N GLN A 172 -2.92 1.00 -12.65
CA GLN A 172 -1.98 0.52 -13.65
C GLN A 172 -2.17 -1.00 -13.89
N PRO A 173 -3.04 -1.39 -14.84
CA PRO A 173 -3.38 -2.80 -15.07
C PRO A 173 -2.23 -3.70 -15.53
N LYS A 174 -1.10 -3.10 -15.95
CA LYS A 174 0.14 -3.79 -16.36
C LYS A 174 1.24 -3.76 -15.30
N PHE A 175 0.90 -3.48 -14.04
CA PHE A 175 1.88 -3.37 -12.96
C PHE A 175 2.29 -4.74 -12.41
N ALA A 176 3.24 -5.39 -13.08
CA ALA A 176 3.66 -6.76 -12.79
C ALA A 176 4.10 -6.98 -11.33
N GLU A 177 4.84 -6.05 -10.74
CA GLU A 177 5.32 -6.17 -9.36
C GLU A 177 4.17 -6.17 -8.35
N ALA A 178 3.10 -5.41 -8.60
CA ALA A 178 1.92 -5.38 -7.75
C ALA A 178 1.16 -6.71 -7.78
N TYR A 179 0.98 -7.30 -8.97
CA TYR A 179 0.41 -8.64 -9.10
C TYR A 179 1.25 -9.69 -8.36
N MET A 180 2.57 -9.68 -8.52
CA MET A 180 3.44 -10.66 -7.87
C MET A 180 3.36 -10.58 -6.33
N LYS A 181 3.29 -9.36 -5.78
CA LYS A 181 3.11 -9.16 -4.34
C LYS A 181 1.73 -9.60 -3.86
N ARG A 182 0.69 -9.40 -4.68
CA ARG A 182 -0.68 -9.84 -4.33
C ARG A 182 -0.77 -11.36 -4.37
N ALA A 183 -0.24 -11.99 -5.41
CA ALA A 183 -0.14 -13.46 -5.51
C ALA A 183 0.54 -14.08 -4.28
N TYR A 184 1.63 -13.47 -3.79
CA TYR A 184 2.28 -13.95 -2.58
C TYR A 184 1.36 -13.93 -1.35
N ILE A 185 0.53 -12.90 -1.19
CA ILE A 185 -0.47 -12.83 -0.11
C ILE A 185 -1.54 -13.92 -0.31
N GLU A 186 -2.05 -14.08 -1.53
CA GLU A 186 -3.04 -15.13 -1.85
C GLU A 186 -2.52 -16.53 -1.50
N MET A 187 -1.26 -16.82 -1.82
CA MET A 187 -0.63 -18.11 -1.52
C MET A 187 -0.40 -18.33 -0.02
N GLU A 188 0.28 -17.39 0.65
CA GLU A 188 0.83 -17.63 1.99
C GLU A 188 -0.14 -17.28 3.11
N VAL A 189 -1.10 -16.38 2.87
CA VAL A 189 -2.05 -15.91 3.89
C VAL A 189 -3.42 -16.52 3.69
N TYR A 190 -3.96 -16.44 2.47
CA TYR A 190 -5.31 -16.92 2.19
C TYR A 190 -5.36 -18.38 1.74
N GLY A 191 -4.25 -18.93 1.23
CA GLY A 191 -4.20 -20.28 0.66
C GLY A 191 -4.99 -20.41 -0.65
N ASP A 192 -5.30 -19.29 -1.31
CA ASP A 192 -6.00 -19.29 -2.61
C ASP A 192 -4.97 -19.36 -3.75
N TYR A 193 -4.53 -20.59 -4.01
CA TYR A 193 -3.58 -20.86 -5.10
C TYR A 193 -4.14 -20.58 -6.49
N GLN A 194 -5.48 -20.60 -6.67
CA GLN A 194 -6.08 -20.31 -7.97
C GLN A 194 -6.04 -18.81 -8.27
N ALA A 195 -6.39 -17.97 -7.30
CA ALA A 195 -6.25 -16.53 -7.42
C ALA A 195 -4.77 -16.13 -7.61
N ALA A 196 -3.86 -16.77 -6.88
CA ALA A 196 -2.43 -16.55 -7.03
C ALA A 196 -1.91 -16.88 -8.44
N LEU A 197 -2.37 -17.97 -9.06
CA LEU A 197 -1.99 -18.32 -10.42
C LEU A 197 -2.39 -17.24 -11.43
N LEU A 198 -3.61 -16.70 -11.32
CA LEU A 198 -4.09 -15.61 -12.19
C LEU A 198 -3.18 -14.37 -12.09
N ASP A 199 -2.80 -14.02 -10.87
CA ASP A 199 -1.89 -12.89 -10.63
C ASP A 199 -0.47 -13.17 -11.12
N LEU A 200 0.04 -14.40 -10.97
CA LEU A 200 1.37 -14.78 -11.47
C LEU A 200 1.41 -14.83 -13.00
N ASP A 201 0.35 -15.27 -13.66
CA ASP A 201 0.22 -15.22 -15.11
C ASP A 201 0.16 -13.78 -15.62
N ALA A 202 -0.58 -12.91 -14.94
CA ALA A 202 -0.59 -11.48 -15.22
C ALA A 202 0.79 -10.85 -14.98
N THR A 203 1.51 -11.29 -13.93
CA THR A 203 2.89 -10.87 -13.64
C THR A 203 3.81 -11.20 -14.81
N ILE A 204 3.85 -12.47 -15.24
CA ILE A 204 4.73 -12.95 -16.31
C ILE A 204 4.40 -12.29 -17.65
N THR A 205 3.12 -12.04 -17.92
CA THR A 205 2.64 -11.41 -19.16
C THR A 205 3.04 -9.94 -19.25
N ASN A 206 2.98 -9.21 -18.12
CA ASN A 206 3.22 -7.76 -18.09
C ASN A 206 4.63 -7.36 -17.65
N ALA A 207 5.46 -8.31 -17.18
CA ALA A 207 6.81 -8.02 -16.72
C ALA A 207 7.73 -7.64 -17.89
N ALA A 208 8.42 -6.50 -17.73
CA ALA A 208 9.48 -6.09 -18.67
C ALA A 208 10.65 -7.09 -18.68
N VAL A 209 11.00 -7.64 -17.51
CA VAL A 209 12.01 -8.67 -17.35
C VAL A 209 11.42 -9.81 -16.53
N GLN A 210 11.38 -11.00 -17.12
CA GLN A 210 10.92 -12.21 -16.45
C GLN A 210 12.00 -12.72 -15.50
N THR A 211 11.70 -12.71 -14.21
CA THR A 211 12.61 -13.18 -13.17
C THR A 211 12.36 -14.65 -12.85
N PRO A 212 13.37 -15.40 -12.40
CA PRO A 212 13.21 -16.81 -12.00
C PRO A 212 12.15 -16.98 -10.89
N GLN A 213 12.02 -15.99 -10.00
CA GLN A 213 11.07 -15.99 -8.89
C GLN A 213 9.61 -16.12 -9.36
N MET A 214 9.25 -15.54 -10.50
CA MET A 214 7.87 -15.59 -11.03
C MET A 214 7.46 -17.03 -11.34
N TYR A 215 8.32 -17.76 -12.05
CA TYR A 215 8.09 -19.16 -12.38
C TYR A 215 8.17 -20.06 -11.15
N TYR A 216 9.08 -19.77 -10.22
CA TYR A 216 9.18 -20.51 -8.97
C TYR A 216 7.91 -20.44 -8.13
N LEU A 217 7.36 -19.24 -7.92
CA LEU A 217 6.10 -19.05 -7.19
C LEU A 217 4.92 -19.73 -7.90
N ARG A 218 4.89 -19.69 -9.24
CA ARG A 218 3.84 -20.35 -10.03
C ARG A 218 3.94 -21.87 -9.95
N GLY A 219 5.16 -22.40 -9.98
CA GLY A 219 5.46 -23.81 -9.76
C GLY A 219 4.98 -24.30 -8.38
N LYS A 220 5.23 -23.52 -7.32
CA LYS A 220 4.69 -23.82 -5.97
C LYS A 220 3.17 -23.86 -5.94
N CYS A 221 2.49 -22.92 -6.60
CA CYS A 221 1.02 -22.95 -6.69
C CYS A 221 0.52 -24.24 -7.37
N TYR A 222 1.16 -24.63 -8.47
CA TYR A 222 0.79 -25.88 -9.16
C TYR A 222 1.05 -27.12 -8.33
N GLU A 223 2.10 -27.14 -7.51
CA GLU A 223 2.38 -28.23 -6.58
C GLU A 223 1.28 -28.39 -5.53
N GLU A 224 0.84 -27.29 -4.91
CA GLU A 224 -0.26 -27.29 -3.93
C GLU A 224 -1.60 -27.71 -4.56
N LEU A 225 -1.80 -27.37 -5.84
CA LEU A 225 -2.93 -27.85 -6.64
C LEU A 225 -2.74 -29.28 -7.18
N LYS A 226 -1.71 -30.01 -6.73
CA LYS A 226 -1.38 -31.39 -7.11
C LYS A 226 -1.11 -31.59 -8.60
N ASN A 227 -0.78 -30.52 -9.31
CA ASN A 227 -0.35 -30.56 -10.70
C ASN A 227 1.17 -30.62 -10.81
N SER A 228 1.75 -31.72 -10.31
CA SER A 228 3.19 -31.92 -10.21
C SER A 228 3.94 -31.85 -11.55
N ARG A 229 3.28 -32.20 -12.66
CA ARG A 229 3.90 -32.13 -14.00
C ARG A 229 4.10 -30.69 -14.46
N VAL A 230 3.11 -29.82 -14.27
CA VAL A 230 3.23 -28.41 -14.63
C VAL A 230 4.16 -27.69 -13.66
N ALA A 231 4.12 -28.03 -12.37
CA ALA A 231 5.06 -27.51 -11.38
C ALA A 231 6.53 -27.80 -11.76
N GLU A 232 6.84 -29.03 -12.19
CA GLU A 232 8.19 -29.39 -12.65
C GLU A 232 8.67 -28.52 -13.83
N LEU A 233 7.78 -28.22 -14.78
CA LEU A 233 8.09 -27.40 -15.95
C LEU A 233 8.41 -25.95 -15.53
N ASP A 234 7.59 -25.37 -14.65
CA ASP A 234 7.81 -24.00 -14.16
C ASP A 234 9.09 -23.87 -13.35
N LEU A 235 9.39 -24.84 -12.48
CA LEU A 235 10.65 -24.86 -11.75
C LEU A 235 11.85 -25.04 -12.70
N SER A 236 11.67 -25.79 -13.78
CA SER A 236 12.70 -25.91 -14.82
C SER A 236 12.94 -24.59 -15.56
N TYR A 237 11.88 -23.82 -15.84
CA TYR A 237 12.01 -22.46 -16.37
C TYR A 237 12.72 -21.53 -15.39
N ALA A 238 12.40 -21.62 -14.09
CA ALA A 238 13.09 -20.83 -13.06
C ALA A 238 14.61 -21.10 -13.06
N ILE A 239 15.01 -22.37 -13.09
CA ILE A 239 16.42 -22.80 -13.14
C ILE A 239 17.10 -22.38 -14.44
N GLN A 240 16.38 -22.38 -15.57
CA GLN A 240 16.92 -21.92 -16.84
C GLN A 240 17.28 -20.43 -16.81
N ARG A 241 16.51 -19.61 -16.07
CA ARG A 241 16.77 -18.17 -15.90
C ARG A 241 17.86 -17.89 -14.90
N ASP A 242 17.93 -18.65 -13.82
CA ASP A 242 19.00 -18.58 -12.84
C ASP A 242 19.48 -19.97 -12.45
N LYS A 243 20.66 -20.33 -12.99
CA LYS A 243 21.30 -21.62 -12.75
C LYS A 243 21.74 -21.81 -11.30
N ASN A 244 21.85 -20.73 -10.53
CA ASN A 244 22.21 -20.75 -9.12
C ASN A 244 20.99 -20.71 -8.20
N PHE A 245 19.77 -20.85 -8.73
CA PHE A 245 18.55 -20.80 -7.93
C PHE A 245 18.34 -22.09 -7.14
N SER A 246 19.06 -22.20 -6.03
CA SER A 246 19.16 -23.38 -5.15
C SER A 246 17.79 -23.92 -4.72
N LEU A 247 16.86 -23.04 -4.31
CA LEU A 247 15.51 -23.44 -3.89
C LEU A 247 14.69 -24.08 -5.01
N ALA A 248 14.85 -23.64 -6.26
CA ALA A 248 14.15 -24.24 -7.39
C ALA A 248 14.63 -25.68 -7.67
N TYR A 249 15.93 -25.97 -7.48
CA TYR A 249 16.44 -27.35 -7.53
C TYR A 249 15.87 -28.19 -6.40
N TYR A 250 15.82 -27.64 -5.18
CA TYR A 250 15.25 -28.33 -4.03
C TYR A 250 13.80 -28.75 -4.29
N ASP A 251 12.92 -27.80 -4.62
CA ASP A 251 11.50 -28.08 -4.83
C ASP A 251 11.27 -28.99 -6.04
N ARG A 252 12.03 -28.80 -7.14
CA ARG A 252 11.93 -29.68 -8.31
C ARG A 252 12.37 -31.10 -7.99
N GLY A 253 13.47 -31.26 -7.25
CA GLY A 253 13.97 -32.55 -6.80
C GLY A 253 12.98 -33.27 -5.88
N MET A 254 12.34 -32.53 -4.98
CA MET A 254 11.29 -33.03 -4.10
C MET A 254 10.07 -33.52 -4.88
N ILE A 255 9.56 -32.72 -5.82
CA ILE A 255 8.44 -33.11 -6.69
C ILE A 255 8.77 -34.36 -7.50
N ARG A 256 9.98 -34.42 -8.06
CA ARG A 256 10.46 -35.58 -8.82
C ARG A 256 10.53 -36.85 -7.98
N ALA A 257 11.01 -36.74 -6.74
CA ALA A 257 11.12 -37.85 -5.80
C ALA A 257 9.75 -38.34 -5.30
N ALA A 258 8.87 -37.40 -4.90
CA ALA A 258 7.64 -37.73 -4.18
C ALA A 258 6.43 -37.98 -5.10
N SER A 259 6.34 -37.27 -6.23
CA SER A 259 5.14 -37.28 -7.07
C SER A 259 5.34 -37.90 -8.45
N LEU A 260 6.54 -37.77 -9.04
CA LEU A 260 6.79 -38.20 -10.42
C LEU A 260 7.59 -39.50 -10.55
N ASN A 261 8.12 -40.04 -9.45
CA ASN A 261 8.98 -41.23 -9.41
C ASN A 261 10.21 -41.13 -10.35
N LYS A 262 10.71 -39.90 -10.58
CA LYS A 262 11.90 -39.63 -11.40
C LYS A 262 13.14 -39.60 -10.51
N PHE A 263 13.49 -40.76 -9.96
CA PHE A 263 14.51 -40.86 -8.91
C PHE A 263 15.92 -40.42 -9.36
N PRO A 264 16.43 -40.80 -10.55
CA PRO A 264 17.75 -40.34 -11.00
C PRO A 264 17.85 -38.82 -11.12
N GLU A 265 16.83 -38.18 -11.69
CA GLU A 265 16.78 -36.72 -11.87
C GLU A 265 16.58 -36.00 -10.53
N ALA A 266 15.80 -36.58 -9.61
CA ALA A 266 15.67 -36.07 -8.25
C ALA A 266 17.01 -36.07 -7.50
N ILE A 267 17.81 -37.13 -7.64
CA ILE A 267 19.15 -37.23 -7.03
C ILE A 267 20.06 -36.10 -7.53
N GLN A 268 20.03 -35.81 -8.83
CA GLN A 268 20.83 -34.74 -9.42
C GLN A 268 20.44 -33.37 -8.84
N ASP A 269 19.14 -33.07 -8.82
CA ASP A 269 18.62 -31.80 -8.31
C ASP A 269 18.92 -31.60 -6.82
N LEU A 270 18.63 -32.62 -5.99
CA LEU A 270 18.90 -32.57 -4.55
C LEU A 270 20.41 -32.48 -4.28
N THR A 271 21.25 -33.10 -5.10
CA THR A 271 22.71 -32.96 -4.98
C THR A 271 23.17 -31.55 -5.31
N HIS A 272 22.60 -30.92 -6.33
CA HIS A 272 22.89 -29.53 -6.64
C HIS A 272 22.54 -28.59 -5.46
N PHE A 273 21.35 -28.77 -4.88
CA PHE A 273 20.92 -28.04 -3.68
C PHE A 273 21.88 -28.25 -2.48
N LEU A 274 22.30 -29.49 -2.24
CA LEU A 274 23.19 -29.82 -1.13
C LEU A 274 24.63 -29.29 -1.28
N ASN A 275 25.05 -28.98 -2.52
CA ASN A 275 26.35 -28.38 -2.83
C ASN A 275 26.36 -26.85 -2.69
N ASP A 276 25.21 -26.22 -2.45
CA ASP A 276 25.13 -24.79 -2.21
C ASP A 276 25.89 -24.39 -0.93
N LYS A 277 26.39 -23.16 -0.87
CA LYS A 277 27.33 -22.71 0.18
C LYS A 277 26.70 -22.70 1.57
N GLN A 278 25.41 -22.38 1.67
CA GLN A 278 24.68 -22.30 2.95
C GLN A 278 23.19 -22.64 2.78
N PRO A 279 22.83 -23.92 2.50
CA PRO A 279 21.43 -24.32 2.52
C PRO A 279 20.87 -24.20 3.94
N ASP A 280 19.61 -23.80 4.04
CA ASP A 280 18.89 -23.82 5.31
C ASP A 280 19.02 -25.20 5.97
N LYS A 281 19.25 -25.23 7.29
CA LYS A 281 19.55 -26.47 8.01
C LYS A 281 18.40 -27.48 7.91
N VAL A 282 17.16 -27.01 8.00
CA VAL A 282 15.96 -27.85 7.95
C VAL A 282 15.78 -28.41 6.54
N LEU A 283 15.89 -27.54 5.52
CA LEU A 283 15.80 -27.97 4.12
C LEU A 283 16.93 -28.93 3.74
N ARG A 284 18.16 -28.69 4.23
CA ARG A 284 19.31 -29.61 4.04
C ARG A 284 19.01 -30.99 4.60
N ASN A 285 18.47 -31.06 5.82
CA ASN A 285 18.15 -32.33 6.46
C ASN A 285 17.07 -33.09 5.69
N ARG A 286 16.04 -32.38 5.22
CA ARG A 286 14.97 -32.93 4.38
C ARG A 286 15.50 -33.39 3.02
N ALA A 287 16.35 -32.60 2.36
CA ALA A 287 16.97 -32.96 1.09
C ALA A 287 17.83 -34.23 1.20
N LEU A 288 18.63 -34.36 2.27
CA LEU A 288 19.41 -35.57 2.54
C LEU A 288 18.50 -36.79 2.74
N PHE A 289 17.39 -36.64 3.48
CA PHE A 289 16.42 -37.70 3.67
C PHE A 289 15.84 -38.19 2.34
N TYR A 290 15.33 -37.27 1.50
CA TYR A 290 14.72 -37.63 0.21
C TYR A 290 15.74 -38.09 -0.82
N ARG A 291 16.97 -37.55 -0.81
CA ARG A 291 18.05 -38.05 -1.68
C ARG A 291 18.45 -39.46 -1.27
N GLY A 292 18.59 -39.74 0.03
CA GLY A 292 18.82 -41.08 0.56
C GLY A 292 17.72 -42.07 0.16
N PHE A 293 16.46 -41.63 0.16
CA PHE A 293 15.33 -42.43 -0.29
C PHE A 293 15.41 -42.76 -1.79
N CYS A 294 15.69 -41.76 -2.63
CA CYS A 294 15.89 -41.98 -4.07
C CYS A 294 17.08 -42.90 -4.34
N LEU A 295 18.19 -42.72 -3.62
CA LEU A 295 19.38 -43.55 -3.73
C LEU A 295 19.08 -45.01 -3.38
N TYR A 296 18.34 -45.26 -2.30
CA TYR A 296 17.88 -46.59 -1.92
C TYR A 296 17.05 -47.26 -3.03
N LEU A 297 16.06 -46.55 -3.60
CA LEU A 297 15.24 -47.07 -4.69
C LEU A 297 16.02 -47.34 -5.99
N THR A 298 17.11 -46.60 -6.20
CA THR A 298 18.05 -46.84 -7.33
C THR A 298 19.18 -47.81 -6.99
N GLN A 299 19.08 -48.55 -5.88
CA GLN A 299 20.05 -49.56 -5.41
C GLN A 299 21.44 -49.01 -5.04
N GLN A 300 21.57 -47.69 -4.84
CA GLN A 300 22.80 -47.03 -4.38
C GLN A 300 22.87 -47.01 -2.84
N ASN A 301 22.78 -48.19 -2.23
CA ASN A 301 22.56 -48.37 -0.79
C ASN A 301 23.66 -47.74 0.09
N ALA A 302 24.93 -47.85 -0.30
CA ALA A 302 26.04 -47.27 0.45
C ALA A 302 25.95 -45.72 0.53
N ALA A 303 25.57 -45.07 -0.58
CA ALA A 303 25.37 -43.63 -0.63
C ALA A 303 24.13 -43.21 0.18
N ALA A 304 23.04 -43.99 0.10
CA ALA A 304 21.83 -43.76 0.89
C ALA A 304 22.12 -43.78 2.41
N ILE A 305 22.85 -44.80 2.88
CA ILE A 305 23.25 -44.92 4.29
C ILE A 305 24.10 -43.72 4.73
N SER A 306 25.00 -43.22 3.87
CA SER A 306 25.81 -42.03 4.16
C SER A 306 24.93 -40.80 4.40
N ASP A 307 23.94 -40.57 3.54
CA ASP A 307 23.00 -39.44 3.67
C ASP A 307 22.14 -39.56 4.93
N TYR A 308 21.59 -40.74 5.21
CA TYR A 308 20.83 -40.98 6.42
C TYR A 308 21.65 -40.76 7.70
N ARG A 309 22.92 -41.17 7.70
CA ARG A 309 23.83 -40.88 8.83
C ARG A 309 24.04 -39.38 9.02
N GLN A 310 24.08 -38.59 7.93
CA GLN A 310 24.13 -37.13 8.07
C GLN A 310 22.84 -36.57 8.69
N VAL A 311 21.67 -37.15 8.36
CA VAL A 311 20.40 -36.76 8.97
C VAL A 311 20.40 -37.03 10.48
N LEU A 312 20.87 -38.21 10.90
CA LEU A 312 20.96 -38.59 12.31
C LEU A 312 21.92 -37.73 13.14
N LYS A 313 22.91 -37.05 12.51
CA LYS A 313 23.75 -36.08 13.24
C LYS A 313 22.95 -34.89 13.75
N GLN A 314 21.88 -34.51 13.05
CA GLN A 314 21.01 -33.40 13.44
C GLN A 314 19.79 -33.88 14.23
N GLU A 315 19.26 -35.05 13.89
CA GLU A 315 18.08 -35.65 14.53
C GLU A 315 18.41 -37.07 15.03
N PRO A 316 19.11 -37.23 16.16
CA PRO A 316 19.56 -38.54 16.66
C PRO A 316 18.43 -39.48 17.06
N GLN A 317 17.21 -38.97 17.20
CA GLN A 317 16.02 -39.74 17.61
C GLN A 317 15.08 -40.02 16.43
N ASN A 318 15.50 -39.77 15.19
CA ASN A 318 14.66 -40.00 14.02
C ASN A 318 14.52 -41.51 13.71
N ALA A 319 13.48 -42.12 14.27
CA ALA A 319 13.22 -43.55 14.16
C ALA A 319 13.04 -44.04 12.71
N ARG A 320 12.44 -43.20 11.85
CA ARG A 320 12.23 -43.51 10.43
C ARG A 320 13.55 -43.66 9.69
N VAL A 321 14.53 -42.81 10.00
CA VAL A 321 15.85 -42.85 9.37
C VAL A 321 16.61 -44.11 9.78
N TYR A 322 16.55 -44.51 11.06
CA TYR A 322 17.12 -45.79 11.50
C TYR A 322 16.51 -46.99 10.74
N TYR A 323 15.20 -46.98 10.55
CA TYR A 323 14.52 -48.02 9.79
C TYR A 323 15.00 -48.07 8.33
N LEU A 324 15.10 -46.92 7.66
CA LEU A 324 15.59 -46.84 6.28
C LEU A 324 17.05 -47.27 6.13
N ILE A 325 17.91 -46.95 7.12
CA ILE A 325 19.27 -47.49 7.17
C ILE A 325 19.23 -49.01 7.27
N GLY A 326 18.37 -49.58 8.12
CA GLY A 326 18.22 -51.03 8.24
C GLY A 326 17.81 -51.69 6.92
N LYS A 327 16.83 -51.11 6.21
CA LYS A 327 16.42 -51.60 4.88
C LYS A 327 17.57 -51.53 3.87
N ALA A 328 18.29 -50.40 3.81
CA ALA A 328 19.44 -50.27 2.91
C ALA A 328 20.58 -51.23 3.26
N GLN A 329 20.78 -51.55 4.54
CA GLN A 329 21.80 -52.52 4.98
C GLN A 329 21.46 -53.96 4.63
N LEU A 330 20.16 -54.31 4.70
CA LEU A 330 19.66 -55.63 4.32
C LEU A 330 20.00 -55.94 2.86
N GLU A 331 19.79 -54.97 1.97
CA GLU A 331 20.12 -55.06 0.53
C GLU A 331 21.63 -55.10 0.24
N THR A 332 22.49 -54.89 1.25
CA THR A 332 23.96 -54.98 1.13
C THR A 332 24.53 -56.20 1.84
N ASP A 333 23.70 -57.24 2.07
CA ASP A 333 24.04 -58.50 2.76
C ASP A 333 24.56 -58.32 4.19
N SER A 334 24.28 -57.19 4.84
CA SER A 334 24.69 -56.90 6.22
C SER A 334 23.52 -57.09 7.19
N THR A 335 23.03 -58.32 7.30
CA THR A 335 21.86 -58.68 8.13
C THR A 335 22.04 -58.29 9.60
N ALA A 336 23.22 -58.55 10.18
CA ALA A 336 23.51 -58.18 11.56
C ALA A 336 23.42 -56.66 11.80
N ALA A 337 23.97 -55.85 10.88
CA ALA A 337 23.89 -54.40 10.98
C ALA A 337 22.45 -53.90 10.79
N ALA A 338 21.71 -54.48 9.82
CA ALA A 338 20.30 -54.17 9.60
C ALA A 338 19.47 -54.41 10.86
N CYS A 339 19.68 -55.54 11.55
CA CYS A 339 19.00 -55.88 12.79
C CYS A 339 19.27 -54.88 13.91
N THR A 340 20.51 -54.39 14.06
CA THR A 340 20.79 -53.34 15.04
C THR A 340 20.02 -52.05 14.74
N SER A 341 19.95 -51.67 13.46
CA SER A 341 19.22 -50.48 13.02
C SER A 341 17.71 -50.63 13.20
N PHE A 342 17.13 -51.79 12.90
CA PHE A 342 15.69 -52.05 13.11
C PHE A 342 15.31 -52.05 14.59
N ASN A 343 16.09 -52.72 15.45
CA ASN A 343 15.86 -52.69 16.90
C ASN A 343 15.95 -51.26 17.44
N LYS A 344 16.89 -50.45 16.94
CA LYS A 344 16.98 -49.04 17.31
C LYS A 344 15.75 -48.25 16.85
N ALA A 345 15.27 -48.46 15.62
CA ALA A 345 14.06 -47.83 15.12
C ALA A 345 12.82 -48.22 15.95
N PHE A 346 12.69 -49.50 16.31
CA PHE A 346 11.60 -50.01 17.13
C PHE A 346 11.62 -49.42 18.54
N SER A 347 12.78 -49.38 19.21
CA SER A 347 12.92 -48.75 20.54
C SER A 347 12.59 -47.26 20.55
N LEU A 348 12.72 -46.57 19.41
CA LEU A 348 12.32 -45.18 19.21
C LEU A 348 10.84 -45.03 18.79
N GLY A 349 10.06 -46.12 18.79
CA GLY A 349 8.63 -46.13 18.54
C GLY A 349 8.20 -46.38 17.10
N TYR A 350 9.11 -46.76 16.19
CA TYR A 350 8.73 -47.07 14.81
C TYR A 350 8.25 -48.51 14.66
N GLY A 351 6.95 -48.73 14.89
CA GLY A 351 6.33 -50.06 14.93
C GLY A 351 6.49 -50.90 13.66
N ALA A 352 6.62 -50.27 12.49
CA ALA A 352 6.82 -51.00 11.23
C ALA A 352 8.13 -51.81 11.22
N ALA A 353 9.13 -51.43 12.02
CA ALA A 353 10.37 -52.21 12.17
C ALA A 353 10.15 -53.60 12.78
N PHE A 354 9.06 -53.81 13.54
CA PHE A 354 8.81 -55.09 14.21
C PHE A 354 8.67 -56.26 13.22
N GLY A 355 8.04 -56.03 12.07
CA GLY A 355 7.90 -57.06 11.02
C GLY A 355 9.25 -57.51 10.49
N ASP A 356 10.10 -56.55 10.07
CA ASP A 356 11.44 -56.87 9.56
C ASP A 356 12.34 -57.50 10.64
N ILE A 357 12.17 -57.15 11.93
CA ILE A 357 12.89 -57.79 13.02
C ILE A 357 12.52 -59.28 13.11
N GLN A 358 11.23 -59.61 13.05
CA GLN A 358 10.79 -61.01 13.12
C GLN A 358 11.26 -61.83 11.92
N GLU A 359 11.24 -61.24 10.72
CA GLU A 359 11.60 -61.95 9.49
C GLU A 359 13.11 -62.20 9.36
N TYR A 360 13.92 -61.17 9.66
CA TYR A 360 15.35 -61.20 9.34
C TYR A 360 16.27 -61.36 10.55
N CYS A 361 15.80 -61.07 11.76
CA CYS A 361 16.65 -61.02 12.96
C CYS A 361 16.38 -62.13 13.98
N ALA A 362 15.30 -62.89 13.80
CA ALA A 362 14.89 -63.94 14.74
C ALA A 362 15.42 -65.35 14.38
N LYS A 363 16.45 -65.45 13.52
CA LYS A 363 17.08 -66.71 13.13
C LYS A 363 18.41 -66.94 13.80
#